data_AF-A0A2M7XVB5-F1
#
_entry.id   AF-A0A2M7XVB5-F1
#
_cell.length_a   1.000
_cell.length_b   1.000
_cell.length_c   1.000
_cell.angle_alpha   90.00
_cell.angle_beta   90.00
_cell.angle_gamma   90.00
#
_symmetry.space_group_name_H-M   'P 1'
#
loop_
_entity.id
_entity.type
_entity.pdbx_description
1 polymer ?
#
loop_
_entity_poly.entity_id
_entity_poly.type
_entity_poly.pdbx_seq_one_letter_code
_entity_poly.pdbx_strand_id
1 'polypeptide(L)'
;MYKTKLFLTLSLLSTLIFAETGLEIMERLDNQPTPDNVKATLTMTLVNKRGQTRSRTIQRFQKEYKTGEFSNKSLIFFLEPADERGTGFLQWNYTEAGKDDDQWLYLPALGREKRIAATEKSS
;
A
#
# COMPACT_ATOMS: atom_id res chain seq x y z
N MET A 1 -21.09 -34.78 -37.19
CA MET A 1 -21.39 -33.87 -36.07
C MET A 1 -20.49 -34.02 -34.83
N TYR A 2 -19.86 -35.18 -34.57
CA TYR A 2 -18.97 -35.34 -33.40
C TYR A 2 -17.56 -34.73 -33.56
N LYS A 3 -17.01 -34.73 -34.78
CA LYS A 3 -15.67 -34.18 -35.06
C LYS A 3 -15.55 -32.68 -34.82
N THR A 4 -16.62 -31.91 -35.09
CA THR A 4 -16.68 -30.46 -34.87
C THR A 4 -16.78 -30.10 -33.39
N LYS A 5 -17.47 -30.91 -32.57
CA LYS A 5 -17.51 -30.73 -31.11
C LYS A 5 -16.16 -31.03 -30.46
N LEU A 6 -15.45 -32.06 -30.92
CA LEU A 6 -14.12 -32.44 -30.42
C LEU A 6 -13.05 -31.35 -30.69
N PHE A 7 -13.10 -30.71 -31.86
CA PHE A 7 -12.21 -29.59 -32.20
C PHE A 7 -12.47 -28.35 -31.35
N LEU A 8 -13.74 -28.04 -31.06
CA LEU A 8 -14.11 -26.90 -30.23
C LEU A 8 -13.67 -27.09 -28.76
N THR A 9 -13.79 -28.31 -28.23
CA THR A 9 -13.33 -28.63 -26.87
C THR A 9 -11.80 -28.64 -26.75
N LEU A 10 -11.08 -29.02 -27.81
CA LEU A 10 -9.61 -29.02 -27.80
C LEU A 10 -9.03 -27.60 -27.85
N SER A 11 -9.68 -26.69 -28.59
CA SER A 11 -9.33 -25.26 -28.63
C SER A 11 -9.54 -24.56 -27.27
N LEU A 12 -10.60 -24.93 -26.54
CA LEU A 12 -10.90 -24.39 -25.21
C LEU A 12 -9.92 -24.89 -24.12
N LEU A 13 -9.30 -26.06 -24.33
CA LEU A 13 -8.30 -26.61 -23.40
C LEU A 13 -6.93 -25.95 -23.58
N SER A 14 -6.59 -25.52 -24.81
CA SER A 14 -5.33 -24.82 -25.09
C SER A 14 -5.26 -23.41 -24.48
N THR A 15 -6.39 -22.71 -24.27
CA THR A 15 -6.39 -21.37 -23.67
C THR A 15 -6.13 -21.38 -22.16
N LEU A 16 -6.40 -22.50 -21.47
CA LEU A 16 -6.10 -22.67 -20.04
C LEU A 16 -4.59 -22.84 -19.78
N ILE A 17 -3.82 -23.29 -20.78
CA ILE A 17 -2.36 -23.50 -20.67
C ILE A 17 -1.59 -22.17 -20.68
N PHE A 18 -2.20 -21.08 -21.16
CA PHE A 18 -1.59 -19.74 -21.25
C PHE A 18 -2.03 -18.78 -20.14
N ALA A 19 -2.73 -19.25 -19.11
CA ALA A 19 -3.15 -18.41 -18.00
C ALA A 19 -2.05 -18.40 -16.91
N GLU A 20 -1.49 -17.23 -16.60
CA GLU A 20 -0.63 -17.06 -15.42
C GLU A 20 -1.44 -17.40 -14.16
N THR A 21 -0.82 -18.15 -13.25
CA THR A 21 -1.38 -18.41 -11.93
C THR A 21 -1.31 -17.16 -11.06
N GLY A 22 -2.17 -17.09 -10.03
CA GLY A 22 -2.11 -15.99 -9.06
C GLY A 22 -0.75 -15.89 -8.35
N LEU A 23 -0.08 -17.03 -8.13
CA LEU A 23 1.26 -17.06 -7.55
C LEU A 23 2.30 -16.41 -8.47
N GLU A 24 2.31 -16.79 -9.75
CA GLU A 24 3.24 -16.23 -10.75
C GLU A 24 3.07 -14.71 -10.89
N ILE A 25 1.82 -14.21 -10.81
CA ILE A 25 1.54 -12.77 -10.85
C ILE A 25 2.14 -12.06 -9.63
N MET A 26 1.97 -12.63 -8.43
CA MET A 26 2.51 -12.05 -7.19
C MET A 26 4.03 -12.11 -7.15
N GLU A 27 4.64 -13.23 -7.54
CA GLU A 27 6.10 -13.36 -7.62
C GLU A 27 6.70 -12.36 -8.60
N ARG A 28 6.06 -12.13 -9.76
CA ARG A 28 6.53 -11.12 -10.72
C ARG A 28 6.42 -9.70 -10.14
N LEU A 29 5.34 -9.40 -9.42
CA LEU A 29 5.15 -8.10 -8.76
C LEU A 29 6.21 -7.87 -7.69
N ASP A 30 6.48 -8.88 -6.84
CA ASP A 30 7.46 -8.80 -5.76
C ASP A 30 8.89 -8.67 -6.27
N ASN A 31 9.18 -9.25 -7.45
CA ASN A 31 10.48 -9.13 -8.11
C ASN A 31 10.66 -7.80 -8.87
N GLN A 32 9.63 -6.94 -8.93
CA GLN A 32 9.75 -5.66 -9.60
C GLN A 32 10.70 -4.74 -8.81
N PRO A 33 11.72 -4.14 -9.46
CA PRO A 33 12.65 -3.27 -8.75
C PRO A 33 11.92 -2.06 -8.17
N THR A 34 12.06 -1.87 -6.85
CA THR A 34 11.55 -0.72 -6.12
C THR A 34 12.66 0.30 -5.89
N PRO A 35 12.35 1.60 -5.88
CA PRO A 35 13.32 2.63 -5.55
C PRO A 35 13.71 2.58 -4.08
N ASP A 36 15.01 2.69 -3.77
CA ASP A 36 15.51 2.66 -2.40
C ASP A 36 14.94 3.80 -1.53
N ASN A 37 14.67 4.97 -2.13
CA ASN A 37 14.05 6.11 -1.43
C ASN A 37 13.02 6.80 -2.34
N VAL A 38 11.92 7.25 -1.75
CA VAL A 38 10.88 8.03 -2.42
C VAL A 38 10.66 9.32 -1.67
N LYS A 39 10.57 10.43 -2.41
CA LYS A 39 10.02 11.70 -1.94
C LYS A 39 8.92 12.13 -2.92
N ALA A 40 7.72 12.34 -2.43
CA ALA A 40 6.58 12.70 -3.26
C ALA A 40 5.68 13.73 -2.59
N THR A 41 5.16 14.67 -3.36
CA THR A 41 4.06 15.54 -2.94
C THR A 41 2.79 15.04 -3.61
N LEU A 42 1.76 14.75 -2.84
CA LEU A 42 0.54 14.10 -3.30
C LEU A 42 -0.68 14.93 -2.92
N THR A 43 -1.72 14.87 -3.75
CA THR A 43 -3.06 15.38 -3.42
C THR A 43 -3.98 14.20 -3.15
N MET A 44 -4.55 14.15 -1.95
CA MET A 44 -5.49 13.11 -1.52
C MET A 44 -6.90 13.70 -1.41
N THR A 45 -7.80 13.25 -2.28
CA THR A 45 -9.21 13.64 -2.28
C THR A 45 -10.06 12.52 -1.68
N LEU A 46 -10.63 12.77 -0.50
CA LEU A 46 -11.59 11.87 0.14
C LEU A 46 -13.01 12.28 -0.23
N VAL A 47 -13.77 11.37 -0.82
CA VAL A 47 -15.19 11.56 -1.15
C VAL A 47 -16.03 10.69 -0.23
N ASN A 48 -16.98 11.29 0.50
CA ASN A 48 -17.86 10.54 1.40
C ASN A 48 -19.11 9.99 0.67
N LYS A 49 -19.91 9.16 1.35
CA LYS A 49 -21.14 8.57 0.79
C LYS A 49 -22.18 9.59 0.29
N ARG A 50 -22.10 10.85 0.74
CA ARG A 50 -23.00 11.94 0.32
C ARG A 50 -22.39 12.79 -0.81
N GLY A 51 -21.24 12.40 -1.36
CA GLY A 51 -20.54 13.12 -2.42
C GLY A 51 -19.73 14.33 -1.98
N GLN A 52 -19.63 14.60 -0.67
CA GLN A 52 -18.80 15.70 -0.18
C GLN A 52 -17.33 15.33 -0.29
N THR A 53 -16.52 16.29 -0.72
CA THR A 53 -15.08 16.10 -0.94
C THR A 53 -14.27 16.83 0.12
N ARG A 54 -13.15 16.23 0.51
CA ARG A 54 -12.08 16.87 1.28
C ARG A 54 -10.76 16.60 0.57
N SER A 55 -10.01 17.65 0.28
CA SER A 55 -8.69 17.55 -0.35
C SER A 55 -7.61 17.85 0.66
N ARG A 56 -6.53 17.06 0.62
CA ARG A 56 -5.31 17.26 1.42
C ARG A 56 -4.11 17.23 0.51
N THR A 57 -3.13 18.06 0.81
CA THR A 57 -1.80 17.96 0.20
C THR A 57 -0.85 17.36 1.22
N ILE A 58 -0.13 16.31 0.84
CA ILE A 58 0.78 15.60 1.73
C ILE A 58 2.19 15.53 1.13
N GLN A 59 3.20 15.64 1.99
CA GLN A 59 4.59 15.30 1.67
C GLN A 59 4.86 13.90 2.21
N ARG A 60 5.25 12.98 1.32
CA ARG A 60 5.64 11.60 1.64
C ARG A 60 7.14 11.40 1.49
N PHE A 61 7.70 10.67 2.43
CA PHE A 61 9.04 10.09 2.39
C PHE A 61 8.92 8.58 2.62
N GLN A 62 9.70 7.79 1.89
CA GLN A 62 9.78 6.34 2.06
C GLN A 62 11.22 5.91 1.84
N LYS A 63 11.63 4.88 2.59
CA LYS A 63 12.91 4.21 2.44
C LYS A 63 12.72 2.70 2.53
N GLU A 64 13.19 2.00 1.52
CA GLU A 64 13.29 0.54 1.50
C GLU A 64 14.59 0.07 2.13
N TYR A 65 14.54 -1.07 2.79
CA TYR A 65 15.67 -1.71 3.43
C TYR A 65 15.82 -3.13 2.86
N LYS A 66 16.99 -3.44 2.30
CA LYS A 66 17.30 -4.76 1.71
C LYS A 66 17.80 -5.77 2.74
N THR A 67 18.26 -5.29 3.89
CA THR A 67 18.81 -6.10 4.99
C THR A 67 18.44 -5.48 6.33
N GLY A 68 18.45 -6.31 7.37
CA GLY A 68 18.18 -5.89 8.75
C GLY A 68 16.73 -6.15 9.19
N GLU A 69 16.34 -5.50 10.29
CA GLU A 69 15.05 -5.72 10.95
C GLU A 69 13.86 -5.06 10.24
N PHE A 70 14.10 -4.02 9.45
CA PHE A 70 13.05 -3.26 8.76
C PHE A 70 12.97 -3.68 7.30
N SER A 71 11.76 -3.79 6.78
CA SER A 71 11.51 -3.89 5.34
C SER A 71 11.36 -2.49 4.74
N ASN A 72 10.60 -1.63 5.42
CA ASN A 72 10.31 -0.27 4.96
C ASN A 72 10.16 0.70 6.15
N LYS A 73 10.55 1.96 5.94
CA LYS A 73 10.09 3.07 6.79
C LYS A 73 9.45 4.14 5.93
N SER A 74 8.32 4.68 6.39
CA SER A 74 7.64 5.77 5.72
C SER A 74 7.22 6.87 6.69
N LEU A 75 7.21 8.10 6.18
CA LEU A 75 6.82 9.30 6.91
C LEU A 75 5.97 10.17 5.99
N ILE A 76 4.81 10.59 6.48
CA ILE A 76 3.96 11.57 5.81
C ILE A 76 3.75 12.79 6.70
N PHE A 77 3.67 13.97 6.08
CA PHE A 77 3.21 15.20 6.71
C PHE A 77 2.09 15.82 5.89
N PHE A 78 1.05 16.29 6.58
CA PHE A 78 0.00 17.11 5.97
C PHE A 78 0.53 18.53 5.76
N LEU A 79 0.51 18.99 4.52
CA LEU A 79 0.86 20.37 4.14
C LEU A 79 -0.37 21.27 4.10
N GLU A 80 -1.49 20.71 3.64
CA GLU A 80 -2.80 21.36 3.56
C GLU A 80 -3.90 20.34 3.86
N PRO A 81 -5.04 20.77 4.44
CA PRO A 81 -5.42 22.13 4.83
C PRO A 81 -4.73 22.63 6.13
N ALA A 82 -4.91 23.91 6.48
CA ALA A 82 -4.20 24.57 7.58
C ALA A 82 -4.50 23.99 8.97
N ASP A 83 -5.72 23.47 9.17
CA ASP A 83 -6.18 22.80 10.38
C ASP A 83 -5.55 21.41 10.59
N GLU A 84 -5.11 20.76 9.51
CA GLU A 84 -4.38 19.48 9.56
C GLU A 84 -2.86 19.65 9.39
N ARG A 85 -2.39 20.85 9.01
CA ARG A 85 -0.99 21.12 8.67
C ARG A 85 -0.04 20.72 9.80
N GLY A 86 1.02 19.98 9.45
CA GLY A 86 2.03 19.51 10.37
C GLY A 86 1.64 18.23 11.10
N THR A 87 0.40 17.74 10.96
CA THR A 87 0.07 16.37 11.35
C THR A 87 1.02 15.42 10.63
N GLY A 88 1.60 14.48 11.38
CA GLY A 88 2.60 13.56 10.88
C GLY A 88 2.17 12.12 11.12
N PHE A 89 2.50 11.22 10.21
CA PHE A 89 2.32 9.79 10.43
C PHE A 89 3.58 9.04 10.02
N LEU A 90 4.10 8.25 10.96
CA LEU A 90 5.32 7.46 10.84
C LEU A 90 4.94 5.99 10.89
N GLN A 91 5.48 5.20 9.96
CA GLN A 91 5.28 3.76 9.95
C GLN A 91 6.60 3.04 9.72
N TRP A 92 6.89 2.06 10.58
CA TRP A 92 8.02 1.16 10.47
C TRP A 92 7.51 -0.26 10.29
N ASN A 93 7.87 -0.86 9.15
CA ASN A 93 7.51 -2.23 8.81
C ASN A 93 8.71 -3.13 9.03
N TYR A 94 8.47 -4.33 9.56
CA TYR A 94 9.50 -5.28 9.91
C TYR A 94 9.65 -6.39 8.86
N THR A 95 10.83 -6.99 8.78
CA THR A 95 11.10 -8.17 7.92
C THR A 95 10.64 -9.47 8.54
N GLU A 96 10.52 -9.51 9.87
CA GLU A 96 10.08 -10.69 10.62
C GLU A 96 8.61 -11.01 10.33
N ALA A 97 8.35 -12.22 9.85
CA ALA A 97 7.00 -12.69 9.57
C ALA A 97 6.17 -12.78 10.86
N GLY A 98 4.97 -12.19 10.85
CA GLY A 98 4.05 -12.18 12.00
C GLY A 98 4.32 -11.09 13.03
N LYS A 99 5.36 -10.27 12.85
CA LYS A 99 5.59 -9.08 13.66
C LYS A 99 4.71 -7.92 13.19
N ASP A 100 4.05 -7.29 14.14
CA ASP A 100 3.23 -6.11 13.88
C ASP A 100 4.07 -4.88 13.52
N ASP A 101 3.57 -4.08 12.57
CA ASP A 101 4.16 -2.78 12.23
C ASP A 101 4.01 -1.78 13.37
N ASP A 102 5.02 -0.93 13.55
CA ASP A 102 4.89 0.22 14.44
C ASP A 102 4.37 1.44 13.68
N GLN A 103 3.41 2.11 14.29
CA GLN A 103 2.78 3.30 13.74
C GLN A 103 2.66 4.40 14.80
N TRP A 104 2.96 5.62 14.40
CA TRP A 104 2.81 6.81 15.23
C TRP A 104 2.07 7.90 14.48
N LEU A 105 1.16 8.57 15.19
CA LEU A 105 0.49 9.78 14.76
C LEU A 105 1.02 10.95 15.60
N TYR A 106 1.58 11.96 14.94
CA TYR A 106 1.96 13.21 15.57
C TYR A 106 0.86 14.26 15.33
N LEU A 107 0.36 14.84 16.42
CA LEU A 107 -0.66 15.88 16.39
C LEU A 107 -0.05 17.21 16.88
N PRO A 108 0.25 18.17 15.98
CA PRO A 108 0.94 19.41 16.35
C PRO A 108 0.14 20.25 17.35
N ALA A 109 -1.20 20.23 17.27
CA ALA A 109 -2.08 20.92 18.21
C ALA A 109 -1.91 20.44 19.66
N LEU A 110 -1.44 19.22 19.87
CA LEU A 110 -1.19 18.64 21.19
C LEU A 110 0.30 18.63 21.57
N GLY A 111 1.20 18.89 20.61
CA GLY A 111 2.64 18.75 20.77
C GLY A 111 3.07 17.35 21.21
N ARG A 112 2.29 16.31 20.85
CA ARG A 112 2.49 14.93 21.30
C ARG A 112 2.29 13.93 20.18
N GLU A 113 3.02 12.84 20.28
CA GLU A 113 2.85 11.61 19.51
C GLU A 113 1.90 10.62 20.21
N LYS A 114 1.12 9.88 19.42
CA LYS A 114 0.34 8.71 19.84
C LYS A 114 0.82 7.50 19.06
N ARG A 115 1.25 6.43 19.74
CA ARG A 115 1.47 5.12 19.10
C ARG A 115 0.12 4.47 18.78
N ILE A 116 -0.03 3.96 17.56
CA ILE A 116 -1.21 3.22 17.11
C ILE A 116 -0.87 1.74 17.23
N ALA A 117 -1.56 1.04 18.14
CA ALA A 117 -1.37 -0.39 18.33
C ALA A 117 -1.99 -1.17 17.17
N ALA A 118 -1.36 -2.29 16.78
CA ALA A 118 -1.82 -3.12 15.67
C ALA A 118 -3.27 -3.62 15.82
N THR A 119 -3.72 -3.85 17.05
CA THR A 119 -5.10 -4.27 17.37
C THR A 119 -6.16 -3.22 17.02
N GLU A 120 -5.81 -1.93 16.91
CA GLU A 120 -6.77 -0.86 16.53
C GLU A 120 -7.07 -0.83 15.02
N LYS A 121 -6.41 -1.65 14.18
CA LYS A 121 -6.62 -1.68 12.71
C LYS A 121 -7.90 -2.39 12.25
N SER A 122 -8.61 -3.11 13.13
CA SER A 122 -9.74 -3.99 12.75
C SER A 122 -11.14 -3.45 13.07
N SER A 123 -11.33 -2.13 13.22
CA SER A 123 -12.65 -1.52 13.47
C SER A 123 -13.18 -0.70 12.29
#